data_AF-A0A8W7PHC4-F1
#
_entry.id   AF-A0A8W7PHC4-F1
#
_cell.length_a   1.000
_cell.length_b   1.000
_cell.length_c   1.000
_cell.angle_alpha   90.00
_cell.angle_beta   90.00
_cell.angle_gamma   90.00
#
_symmetry.space_group_name_H-M   'P 1'
#
loop_
_entity.id
_entity.type
_entity.pdbx_description
1 polymer ?
#
loop_
_entity_poly.entity_id
_entity_poly.type
_entity_poly.pdbx_seq_one_letter_code
_entity_poly.pdbx_strand_id
1 'polypeptide(L)'
;MSSQIQSVHTPSVSLSKYRDQHFKGSRHEQEKLLRVSSTLYVGNLSFYTTEEQIHELFSRCGDVRRIIMGLDKFKKTPCGFCFVEY
;
A
#
# COMPACT_ATOMS: atom_id res chain seq x y z
N MET A 1 31.79 6.77 -25.01
CA MET A 1 30.45 6.12 -24.98
C MET A 1 30.47 5.03 -23.94
N SER A 2 30.16 5.34 -22.68
CA SER A 2 29.78 4.36 -21.65
C SER A 2 29.18 5.15 -20.49
N SER A 3 27.86 5.15 -20.46
CA SER A 3 27.01 5.95 -19.60
C SER A 3 27.15 5.49 -18.14
N GLN A 4 27.36 6.45 -17.23
CA GLN A 4 27.27 6.22 -15.79
C GLN A 4 25.85 5.78 -15.43
N ILE A 5 25.73 4.60 -14.82
CA ILE A 5 24.48 4.15 -14.21
C ILE A 5 24.29 4.99 -12.95
N GLN A 6 23.34 5.92 -13.01
CA GLN A 6 22.98 6.79 -11.90
C GLN A 6 22.52 5.95 -10.70
N SER A 7 23.12 6.21 -9.53
CA SER A 7 22.69 5.62 -8.27
C SER A 7 21.27 6.09 -7.96
N VAL A 8 20.29 5.20 -8.12
CA VAL A 8 18.94 5.41 -7.61
C VAL A 8 19.04 5.61 -6.10
N HIS A 9 18.82 6.85 -5.66
CA HIS A 9 18.64 7.21 -4.26
C HIS A 9 17.46 6.38 -3.74
N THR A 10 17.75 5.25 -3.09
CA THR A 10 16.72 4.47 -2.43
C THR A 10 16.38 5.24 -1.17
N PRO A 11 15.17 5.81 -1.02
CA PRO A 11 14.80 6.42 0.24
C PRO A 11 14.91 5.33 1.31
N SER A 12 15.52 5.67 2.45
CA SER A 12 15.81 4.75 3.56
C SER A 12 14.55 4.36 4.33
N VAL A 13 13.47 4.05 3.61
CA VAL A 13 12.20 3.62 4.20
C VAL A 13 12.40 2.20 4.72
N SER A 14 12.34 2.07 6.04
CA SER A 14 12.27 0.78 6.70
C SER A 14 10.99 0.08 6.24
N LEU A 15 11.14 -1.11 5.66
CA LEU A 15 9.98 -1.92 5.27
C LEU A 15 9.18 -2.29 6.52
N SER A 16 7.85 -2.22 6.41
CA SER A 16 6.96 -2.64 7.50
C SER A 16 7.22 -4.08 7.91
N LYS A 17 7.06 -4.37 9.21
CA LYS A 17 7.05 -5.75 9.72
C LYS A 17 5.83 -6.54 9.24
N TYR A 18 4.79 -5.85 8.77
CA TYR A 18 3.59 -6.48 8.23
C TYR A 18 3.94 -7.30 6.98
N ARG A 19 3.46 -8.54 6.95
CA ARG A 19 3.72 -9.47 5.85
C ARG A 19 2.41 -10.01 5.33
N ASP A 20 2.18 -9.83 4.03
CA ASP A 20 1.06 -10.47 3.36
C ASP A 20 1.24 -11.99 3.35
N GLN A 21 0.30 -12.69 3.98
CA GLN A 21 0.29 -14.16 4.08
C GLN A 21 -0.07 -14.83 2.75
N HIS A 22 -0.71 -14.12 1.83
CA HIS A 22 -1.11 -14.65 0.53
C HIS A 22 -0.02 -14.51 -0.55
N PHE A 23 1.11 -13.87 -0.21
CA PHE A 23 2.24 -13.74 -1.13
C PHE A 23 2.92 -15.10 -1.36
N LYS A 24 2.97 -15.54 -2.63
CA LYS A 24 3.51 -16.86 -3.01
C LYS A 24 5.03 -16.91 -3.23
N GLY A 25 5.70 -15.76 -3.28
CA GLY A 25 7.14 -15.67 -3.57
C GLY A 25 8.04 -15.79 -2.34
N SER A 26 9.35 -15.68 -2.58
CA SER A 26 10.34 -15.69 -1.48
C SER A 26 10.30 -14.41 -0.66
N ARG A 27 10.87 -14.43 0.56
CA ARG A 27 11.00 -13.22 1.39
C ARG A 27 11.79 -12.11 0.67
N HIS A 28 12.88 -12.48 0.01
CA HIS A 28 13.71 -11.52 -0.72
C HIS A 28 12.96 -10.87 -1.88
N GLU A 29 12.16 -11.67 -2.60
CA GLU A 29 11.30 -11.18 -3.67
C GLU A 29 10.21 -10.24 -3.16
N GLN A 30 9.57 -10.58 -2.03
CA GLN A 30 8.60 -9.71 -1.37
C GLN A 30 9.23 -8.36 -0.98
N GLU A 31 10.41 -8.39 -0.35
CA GLU A 31 11.14 -7.16 0.03
C GLU A 31 11.52 -6.33 -1.20
N LYS A 32 11.93 -6.96 -2.31
CA LYS A 32 12.23 -6.28 -3.57
C LYS A 32 10.99 -5.61 -4.16
N LEU A 33 9.83 -6.29 -4.14
CA LEU A 33 8.57 -5.75 -4.65
C LEU A 33 8.03 -4.62 -3.77
N LEU A 34 8.12 -4.74 -2.44
CA LEU A 34 7.68 -3.70 -1.51
C LEU A 34 8.49 -2.40 -1.67
N ARG A 35 9.76 -2.47 -2.08
CA ARG A 35 10.58 -1.28 -2.35
C ARG A 35 10.16 -0.50 -3.58
N VAL A 36 9.44 -1.12 -4.50
CA VAL A 36 8.97 -0.49 -5.75
C VAL A 36 7.45 -0.36 -5.81
N SER A 37 6.74 -0.80 -4.76
CA SER A 37 5.29 -0.72 -4.69
C SER A 37 4.84 0.70 -4.32
N SER A 38 3.79 1.16 -4.96
CA SER A 38 3.06 2.39 -4.62
C SER A 38 1.77 2.11 -3.84
N THR A 39 1.59 0.87 -3.35
CA THR A 39 0.39 0.46 -2.62
C THR A 39 0.63 0.46 -1.12
N LEU A 40 -0.19 1.21 -0.39
CA LEU A 40 -0.19 1.27 1.07
C LEU A 40 -1.30 0.40 1.63
N TYR A 41 -0.96 -0.39 2.65
CA TYR A 41 -1.95 -1.02 3.53
C TYR A 41 -2.25 -0.09 4.70
N VAL A 42 -3.53 0.19 4.92
CA VAL A 42 -4.02 1.03 6.02
C VAL A 42 -4.94 0.17 6.88
N GLY A 43 -4.52 -0.13 8.11
CA GLY A 43 -5.29 -0.97 9.05
C GLY A 43 -5.77 -0.17 10.26
N ASN A 44 -6.54 -0.84 11.12
CA ASN A 44 -7.13 -0.23 12.33
C ASN A 44 -8.01 0.99 12.03
N LEU A 45 -8.69 0.97 10.89
CA LEU A 45 -9.68 1.97 10.51
C LEU A 45 -10.99 1.69 11.25
N SER A 46 -11.73 2.76 11.54
CA SER A 46 -13.10 2.64 12.04
C SER A 46 -13.98 1.95 11.01
N PHE A 47 -14.93 1.11 11.46
CA PHE A 47 -15.92 0.49 10.58
C PHE A 47 -16.87 1.51 9.92
N TYR A 48 -16.88 2.74 10.42
CA TYR A 48 -17.67 3.85 9.86
C TYR A 48 -16.88 4.69 8.86
N THR A 49 -15.60 4.41 8.65
CA THR A 49 -14.78 5.17 7.69
C THR A 49 -15.19 4.83 6.26
N THR A 50 -15.54 5.85 5.47
CA THR A 50 -15.94 5.69 4.08
C THR A 50 -14.76 5.85 3.12
N GLU A 51 -14.94 5.37 1.88
CA GLU A 51 -13.91 5.52 0.84
C GLU A 51 -13.61 7.00 0.54
N GLU A 52 -14.64 7.85 0.56
CA GLU A 52 -14.51 9.29 0.30
C GLU A 52 -13.65 9.99 1.36
N GLN A 53 -13.79 9.61 2.63
CA GLN A 53 -12.96 10.14 3.72
C GLN A 53 -11.49 9.74 3.56
N ILE A 54 -11.22 8.50 3.13
CA ILE A 54 -9.87 8.05 2.80
C ILE A 54 -9.35 8.84 1.61
N HIS A 55 -10.13 8.96 0.54
CA HIS A 55 -9.74 9.69 -0.66
C HIS A 55 -9.37 11.14 -0.34
N GLU A 56 -10.22 11.87 0.38
CA GLU A 56 -9.98 13.27 0.75
C GLU A 56 -8.68 13.43 1.56
N LEU A 57 -8.42 12.51 2.50
CA LEU A 57 -7.22 12.56 3.32
C LEU A 57 -5.96 12.25 2.51
N PHE A 58 -5.94 11.15 1.76
CA PHE A 58 -4.76 10.68 1.04
C PHE A 58 -4.47 11.49 -0.23
N SER A 59 -5.47 12.17 -0.80
CA SER A 59 -5.30 13.11 -1.92
C SER A 59 -4.42 14.31 -1.57
N ARG A 60 -4.28 14.64 -0.29
CA ARG A 60 -3.38 15.73 0.17
C ARG A 60 -1.90 15.38 0.01
N CYS A 61 -1.58 14.09 -0.10
CA CYS A 61 -0.21 13.60 -0.28
C CYS A 61 0.16 13.42 -1.76
N GLY A 62 -0.82 13.33 -2.66
CA GLY A 62 -0.63 13.09 -4.09
C GLY A 62 -1.87 12.49 -4.74
N ASP A 63 -1.82 12.30 -6.06
CA ASP A 63 -2.93 11.74 -6.83
C ASP A 63 -3.17 10.27 -6.46
N VAL A 64 -4.35 9.98 -5.90
CA VAL A 64 -4.73 8.61 -5.55
C VAL A 64 -5.24 7.90 -6.80
N ARG A 65 -4.51 6.89 -7.25
CA ARG A 65 -4.90 6.08 -8.42
C ARG A 65 -6.08 5.18 -8.12
N ARG A 66 -6.12 4.56 -6.95
CA ARG A 66 -7.18 3.61 -6.56
C ARG A 66 -7.25 3.40 -5.05
N ILE A 67 -8.46 3.23 -4.53
CA ILE A 67 -8.72 2.76 -3.17
C ILE A 67 -9.43 1.40 -3.23
N ILE A 68 -9.04 0.48 -2.35
CA ILE A 68 -9.65 -0.84 -2.20
C ILE A 68 -10.09 -0.99 -0.75
N MET A 69 -11.40 -0.86 -0.51
CA MET A 69 -11.96 -1.05 0.83
C MET A 69 -11.94 -2.54 1.21
N GLY A 70 -11.42 -2.84 2.40
CA GLY A 70 -11.52 -4.17 3.00
C GLY A 70 -12.97 -4.43 3.41
N LEU A 71 -13.56 -5.48 2.86
CA LEU A 71 -14.95 -5.86 3.14
C LEU A 71 -15.03 -7.20 3.89
N ASP A 72 -16.01 -7.31 4.78
CA ASP A 72 -16.43 -8.58 5.35
C ASP A 72 -17.01 -9.50 4.26
N LYS A 73 -16.63 -10.78 4.28
CA LYS A 73 -17.02 -11.74 3.24
C LYS A 73 -18.53 -11.96 3.16
N PHE A 74 -19.22 -11.91 4.29
CA PHE A 74 -20.64 -12.22 4.41
C PHE A 74 -21.51 -10.96 4.36
N LYS A 75 -21.19 -9.97 5.21
CA LYS A 75 -22.00 -8.75 5.38
C LYS A 75 -21.68 -7.68 4.34
N LYS A 76 -20.57 -7.80 3.61
CA LYS A 76 -20.07 -6.79 2.65
C LYS A 76 -19.91 -5.40 3.28
N THR A 77 -19.71 -5.35 4.60
CA THR A 77 -19.45 -4.12 5.34
C THR A 77 -17.95 -3.87 5.46
N PRO A 78 -17.49 -2.61 5.57
CA PRO A 78 -16.09 -2.30 5.83
C PRO A 78 -15.56 -3.05 7.06
N CYS A 79 -14.38 -3.68 6.95
CA CYS A 79 -13.79 -4.50 8.02
C CYS A 79 -12.51 -3.87 8.62
N GLY A 80 -12.40 -2.55 8.56
CA GLY A 80 -11.39 -1.79 9.30
C GLY A 80 -10.00 -1.76 8.66
N PHE A 81 -9.91 -2.04 7.36
CA PHE A 81 -8.70 -1.81 6.58
C PHE A 81 -9.02 -1.39 5.14
N CYS A 82 -8.06 -0.77 4.47
CA CYS A 82 -8.10 -0.52 3.03
C CYS A 82 -6.70 -0.59 2.42
N PHE A 83 -6.64 -0.62 1.10
CA PHE A 83 -5.42 -0.40 0.33
C PHE A 83 -5.54 0.88 -0.49
N VAL A 84 -4.50 1.70 -0.48
CA VAL A 84 -4.40 2.94 -1.26
C VAL A 84 -3.25 2.79 -2.25
N GLU A 85 -3.54 2.92 -3.54
CA GLU A 85 -2.54 2.92 -4.61
C GLU A 85 -2.34 4.35 -5.10
N TYR A 86 -1.09 4.79 -5.12
CA TYR A 86 -0.63 5.98 -5.82
C TYR A 86 -0.17 5.63 -7.24
#